data_AF-A0A2V9R966-F1
#
_entry.id   AF-A0A2V9R966-F1
#
_cell.length_a   1.000
_cell.length_b   1.000
_cell.length_c   1.000
_cell.angle_alpha   90.00
_cell.angle_beta   90.00
_cell.angle_gamma   90.00
#
_symmetry.space_group_name_H-M   'P 1'
#
loop_
_entity.id
_entity.type
_entity.pdbx_description
1 polymer ?
#
loop_
_entity_poly.entity_id
_entity_poly.type
_entity_poly.pdbx_seq_one_letter_code
_entity_poly.pdbx_strand_id
1 'polypeptide(L)'
;MVISDHGFQSFARCVNLNAWLHRNGYLTLKEGKTESADWFEDVDWSRTRAYTMGLNGLYLNVKGREREGIVAAGAEAEALKEELSQKLKGLQDPVSGEVGITGVFDCEGIYAGPYVDNAPDLLVGYGKGFRASWDSVTGRVTGTIFEDNTKAWSGDHCVDPRLVPGVLFSNKRIAVEKPAIVD
;
A
#
# COMPACT_ATOMS: atom_id res chain seq x y z
N MET A 1 6.49 -24.78 22.05
CA MET A 1 5.70 -23.74 21.36
C MET A 1 6.44 -23.41 20.07
N VAL A 2 5.71 -23.28 18.97
CA VAL A 2 6.24 -22.89 17.65
C VAL A 2 5.38 -21.76 17.15
N ILE A 3 5.99 -20.69 16.65
CA ILE A 3 5.30 -19.48 16.19
C ILE A 3 5.88 -19.01 14.86
N SER A 4 4.99 -18.47 14.02
CA SER A 4 5.32 -17.56 12.94
C SER A 4 4.40 -16.35 13.09
N ASP A 5 4.94 -15.15 13.05
CA ASP A 5 4.18 -13.90 13.13
C ASP A 5 3.38 -13.63 11.85
N HIS A 6 3.85 -14.14 10.72
CA HIS A 6 3.15 -14.09 9.44
C HIS A 6 3.35 -15.36 8.60
N GLY A 7 2.54 -15.49 7.55
CA GLY A 7 2.70 -16.46 6.48
C GLY A 7 3.58 -15.91 5.35
N PHE A 8 3.47 -16.53 4.17
CA PHE A 8 4.16 -16.11 2.96
C PHE A 8 3.36 -16.55 1.74
N GLN A 9 3.37 -15.79 0.65
CA GLN A 9 2.72 -16.18 -0.60
C GLN A 9 3.59 -15.89 -1.82
N SER A 10 3.39 -16.65 -2.90
CA SER A 10 4.01 -16.33 -4.18
C SER A 10 3.30 -15.16 -4.87
N PHE A 11 4.04 -14.42 -5.69
CA PHE A 11 3.49 -13.40 -6.59
C PHE A 11 4.16 -13.46 -7.95
N ALA A 12 3.33 -13.33 -8.99
CA ALA A 12 3.75 -13.29 -10.39
C ALA A 12 3.37 -11.96 -11.06
N ARG A 13 2.58 -11.13 -10.37
CA ARG A 13 2.09 -9.84 -10.86
C ARG A 13 2.47 -8.75 -9.86
N CYS A 14 2.76 -7.57 -10.39
CA CYS A 14 3.12 -6.40 -9.65
C CYS A 14 2.15 -5.26 -9.95
N VAL A 15 1.92 -4.38 -8.97
CA VAL A 15 1.04 -3.22 -9.08
C VAL A 15 1.83 -1.94 -8.80
N ASN A 16 2.01 -1.09 -9.81
CA ASN A 16 2.50 0.26 -9.61
C ASN A 16 1.34 1.17 -9.20
N LEU A 17 1.15 1.34 -7.89
CA LEU A 17 0.05 2.17 -7.39
C LEU A 17 0.29 3.67 -7.64
N ASN A 18 1.55 4.13 -7.72
CA ASN A 18 1.87 5.49 -8.15
C ASN A 18 1.43 5.77 -9.61
N ALA A 19 1.56 4.80 -10.51
CA ALA A 19 1.03 4.90 -11.87
C ALA A 19 -0.50 5.00 -11.89
N TRP A 20 -1.19 4.23 -11.04
CA TRP A 20 -2.65 4.32 -10.91
C TRP A 20 -3.08 5.65 -10.31
N LEU A 21 -2.41 6.14 -9.26
CA LEU A 21 -2.68 7.44 -8.64
C LEU A 21 -2.47 8.57 -9.65
N HIS A 22 -1.43 8.49 -10.47
CA HIS A 22 -1.16 9.46 -11.51
C HIS A 22 -2.27 9.49 -12.57
N ARG A 23 -2.64 8.32 -13.09
CA ARG A 23 -3.70 8.19 -14.10
C ARG A 23 -5.07 8.67 -13.60
N ASN A 24 -5.31 8.59 -12.29
CA ASN A 24 -6.57 9.00 -11.67
C ASN A 24 -6.52 10.41 -11.05
N GLY A 25 -5.43 11.17 -11.25
CA GLY A 25 -5.33 12.58 -10.84
C GLY A 25 -5.03 12.81 -9.35
N TYR A 26 -4.57 11.80 -8.62
CA TYR A 26 -4.14 11.94 -7.22
C TYR A 26 -2.65 12.27 -7.10
N LEU A 27 -1.84 11.85 -8.07
CA LEU A 27 -0.41 12.15 -8.17
C LEU A 27 -0.14 12.92 -9.46
N THR A 28 0.55 14.04 -9.35
CA THR A 28 0.85 14.89 -10.50
C THR A 28 2.35 14.87 -10.79
N LEU A 29 2.72 14.71 -12.05
CA LEU A 29 4.09 14.88 -12.51
C LEU A 29 4.31 16.31 -13.00
N LYS A 30 5.56 16.77 -12.98
CA LYS A 30 5.97 18.06 -13.54
C LYS A 30 5.63 18.17 -15.03
N GLU A 31 5.45 19.40 -15.50
CA GLU A 31 5.05 19.70 -16.88
C GLU A 31 5.93 18.95 -17.91
N GLY A 32 5.28 18.30 -18.88
CA GLY A 32 5.95 17.53 -19.93
C GLY A 32 6.44 16.13 -19.52
N LYS A 33 6.22 15.70 -18.27
CA LYS A 33 6.59 14.36 -17.79
C LYS A 33 5.39 13.42 -17.76
N THR A 34 5.61 12.18 -18.19
CA THR A 34 4.62 11.08 -18.18
C THR A 34 5.03 9.94 -17.26
N GLU A 35 6.30 9.90 -16.87
CA GLU A 35 6.90 8.98 -15.92
C GLU A 35 7.86 9.76 -15.02
N SER A 36 8.29 9.16 -13.91
CA SER A 36 9.32 9.71 -13.04
C SER A 36 10.55 8.81 -12.96
N ALA A 37 11.67 9.36 -12.49
CA ALA A 37 12.75 8.57 -11.90
C ALA A 37 12.41 8.17 -10.45
N ASP A 38 13.35 7.48 -9.79
CA ASP A 38 13.26 7.09 -8.38
C ASP A 38 13.11 8.30 -7.46
N TRP A 39 12.68 8.05 -6.22
CA TRP A 39 12.60 9.03 -5.14
C TRP A 39 11.77 10.26 -5.50
N PHE A 40 10.73 10.06 -6.30
CA PHE A 40 9.76 11.09 -6.70
C PHE A 40 10.37 12.27 -7.47
N GLU A 41 11.50 12.08 -8.17
CA GLU A 41 12.26 13.18 -8.80
C GLU A 41 11.41 14.11 -9.69
N ASP A 42 10.47 13.53 -10.44
CA ASP A 42 9.59 14.26 -11.37
C ASP A 42 8.17 14.54 -10.83
N VAL A 43 7.91 14.25 -9.55
CA VAL A 43 6.61 14.53 -8.92
C VAL A 43 6.46 16.03 -8.65
N ASP A 44 5.30 16.57 -9.01
CA ASP A 44 4.86 17.92 -8.62
C ASP A 44 4.04 17.81 -7.33
N TRP A 45 4.71 18.07 -6.20
CA TRP A 45 4.11 17.97 -4.88
C TRP A 45 3.02 19.03 -4.63
N SER A 46 3.13 20.20 -5.25
CA SER A 46 2.13 21.27 -5.13
C SER A 46 0.77 20.89 -5.73
N ARG A 47 0.71 19.80 -6.50
CA ARG A 47 -0.49 19.28 -7.15
C ARG A 47 -0.76 17.80 -6.85
N THR A 48 0.01 17.19 -5.95
CA THR A 48 -0.12 15.78 -5.56
C THR A 48 -0.85 15.67 -4.24
N ARG A 49 -1.89 14.85 -4.20
CA ARG A 49 -2.73 14.59 -3.00
C ARG A 49 -2.36 13.29 -2.30
N ALA A 50 -1.90 12.28 -3.04
CA ALA A 50 -1.52 10.98 -2.48
C ALA A 50 -0.40 10.32 -3.28
N TYR A 51 0.39 9.47 -2.61
CA TYR A 51 1.54 8.76 -3.17
C TYR A 51 1.81 7.46 -2.39
N THR A 52 2.54 6.54 -3.01
CA THR A 52 3.04 5.32 -2.35
C THR A 52 4.56 5.31 -2.27
N MET A 53 5.07 4.76 -1.18
CA MET A 53 6.47 4.41 -1.01
C MET A 53 6.56 3.12 -0.19
N GLY A 54 7.61 2.33 -0.41
CA GLY A 54 7.74 1.05 0.27
C GLY A 54 6.71 0.04 -0.23
N LEU A 55 6.43 -0.97 0.59
CA LEU A 55 5.74 -2.18 0.11
C LEU A 55 4.22 -2.09 0.16
N ASN A 56 3.62 -1.49 1.20
CA ASN A 56 2.16 -1.40 1.36
C ASN A 56 1.66 0.01 1.73
N GLY A 57 2.56 0.97 1.94
CA GLY A 57 2.19 2.29 2.43
C GLY A 57 1.58 3.16 1.34
N LEU A 58 0.40 3.71 1.61
CA LEU A 58 -0.25 4.77 0.85
C LEU A 58 -0.36 6.00 1.76
N TYR A 59 0.21 7.10 1.30
CA TYR A 59 0.38 8.33 2.05
C TYR A 59 -0.41 9.45 1.38
N LEU A 60 -0.98 10.33 2.19
CA LEU A 60 -1.55 11.61 1.79
C LEU A 60 -0.50 12.71 1.90
N ASN A 61 -0.51 13.67 0.98
CA ASN A 61 0.36 14.83 1.01
C ASN A 61 -0.26 15.94 1.89
N VAL A 62 -0.18 15.76 3.21
CA VAL A 62 -0.84 16.55 4.24
C VAL A 62 -0.07 17.83 4.56
N LYS A 63 -0.79 18.95 4.63
CA LYS A 63 -0.26 20.27 5.01
C LYS A 63 0.44 20.22 6.36
N GLY A 64 1.71 20.62 6.37
CA GLY A 64 2.52 20.70 7.58
C GLY A 64 3.22 19.40 7.99
N ARG A 65 2.84 18.25 7.40
CA ARG A 65 3.57 16.97 7.57
C ARG A 65 4.55 16.79 6.42
N GLU A 66 4.07 16.90 5.18
CA GLU A 66 4.89 16.92 3.99
C GLU A 66 5.34 18.34 3.64
N ARG A 67 6.57 18.48 3.10
CA ARG A 67 7.19 19.78 2.79
C ARG A 67 6.31 20.69 1.93
N GLU A 68 5.63 20.11 0.95
CA GLU A 68 4.71 20.80 0.03
C GLU A 68 3.29 20.22 0.16
N GLY A 69 2.90 19.84 1.38
CA GLY A 69 1.59 19.30 1.69
C GLY A 69 0.44 20.21 1.24
N ILE A 70 -0.57 19.64 0.59
CA ILE A 70 -1.75 20.37 0.07
C ILE A 70 -3.08 19.92 0.66
N VAL A 71 -3.15 18.69 1.19
CA VAL A 71 -4.35 18.13 1.82
C VAL A 71 -4.46 18.66 3.24
N ALA A 72 -5.57 19.29 3.62
CA ALA A 72 -5.78 19.69 5.01
C ALA A 72 -6.06 18.46 5.89
N ALA A 73 -5.50 18.45 7.10
CA ALA A 73 -5.83 17.44 8.09
C ALA A 73 -7.31 17.51 8.51
N GLY A 74 -7.83 16.42 9.10
CA GLY A 74 -9.23 16.31 9.47
C GLY A 74 -10.12 15.96 8.28
N ALA A 75 -11.25 16.64 8.12
CA ALA A 75 -12.31 16.21 7.21
C ALA A 75 -11.88 16.03 5.74
N GLU A 76 -10.94 16.83 5.22
CA GLU A 76 -10.44 16.67 3.85
C GLU A 76 -9.60 15.40 3.69
N ALA A 77 -8.70 15.13 4.64
CA ALA A 77 -7.91 13.90 4.66
C ALA A 77 -8.80 12.65 4.84
N GLU A 78 -9.78 12.69 5.75
CA GLU A 78 -10.74 11.59 5.96
C GLU A 78 -11.56 11.30 4.69
N ALA A 79 -12.07 12.35 4.04
CA ALA A 79 -12.81 12.19 2.79
C ALA A 79 -11.95 11.58 1.67
N LEU A 80 -10.67 11.98 1.59
CA LEU A 80 -9.74 11.42 0.62
C LEU A 80 -9.37 9.96 0.95
N LYS A 81 -9.20 9.60 2.23
CA LYS A 81 -8.99 8.21 2.64
C LYS A 81 -10.16 7.33 2.21
N GLU A 82 -11.40 7.77 2.44
CA GLU A 82 -12.60 7.04 2.03
C GLU A 82 -12.70 6.94 0.51
N GLU A 83 -12.46 8.03 -0.22
CA GLU A 83 -12.47 8.06 -1.69
C GLU A 83 -11.48 7.05 -2.29
N LEU A 84 -10.22 7.06 -1.82
CA LEU A 84 -9.19 6.12 -2.24
C LEU A 84 -9.57 4.69 -1.88
N SER A 85 -10.13 4.48 -0.68
CA SER A 85 -10.57 3.16 -0.23
C SER A 85 -11.64 2.58 -1.12
N GLN A 86 -12.63 3.37 -1.51
CA GLN A 86 -13.70 2.94 -2.41
C GLN A 86 -13.18 2.61 -3.81
N LYS A 87 -12.28 3.44 -4.36
CA LYS A 87 -11.77 3.26 -5.73
C LYS A 87 -10.76 2.11 -5.86
N LEU A 88 -10.00 1.81 -4.80
CA LEU A 88 -9.00 0.76 -4.81
C LEU A 88 -9.57 -0.61 -4.38
N LYS A 89 -10.70 -0.63 -3.66
CA LYS A 89 -11.33 -1.87 -3.21
C LYS A 89 -11.77 -2.73 -4.40
N GLY A 90 -11.17 -3.91 -4.50
CA GLY A 90 -11.46 -4.85 -5.57
C GLY A 90 -10.87 -4.46 -6.92
N LEU A 91 -9.85 -3.59 -6.95
CA LEU A 91 -9.20 -3.20 -8.20
C LEU A 91 -8.64 -4.44 -8.91
N GLN A 92 -9.15 -4.69 -10.10
CA GLN A 92 -8.79 -5.84 -10.93
C GLN A 92 -7.65 -5.51 -11.88
N ASP A 93 -6.79 -6.49 -12.09
CA ASP A 93 -5.82 -6.48 -13.16
C ASP A 93 -6.51 -6.86 -14.48
N PRO A 94 -6.55 -5.95 -15.48
CA PRO A 94 -7.30 -6.19 -16.72
C PRO A 94 -6.73 -7.33 -17.58
N VAL A 95 -5.47 -7.73 -17.36
CA VAL A 95 -4.85 -8.81 -18.15
C VAL A 95 -5.21 -10.18 -17.59
N SER A 96 -5.16 -10.35 -16.26
CA SER A 96 -5.45 -11.63 -15.61
C SER A 96 -6.93 -11.79 -15.21
N GLY A 97 -7.66 -10.68 -15.04
CA GLY A 97 -9.01 -10.65 -14.47
C GLY A 97 -9.07 -10.83 -12.95
N GLU A 98 -7.92 -11.06 -12.31
CA GLU A 98 -7.81 -11.28 -10.87
C GLU A 98 -7.80 -9.96 -10.09
N VAL A 99 -8.16 -10.02 -8.81
CA VAL A 99 -8.16 -8.84 -7.92
C VAL A 99 -6.73 -8.55 -7.47
N GLY A 100 -6.17 -7.43 -7.95
CA GLY A 100 -4.82 -6.96 -7.58
C GLY A 100 -4.77 -6.22 -6.26
N ILE A 101 -5.84 -5.48 -5.90
CA ILE A 101 -6.00 -4.85 -4.58
C ILE A 101 -7.35 -5.25 -3.99
N THR A 102 -7.32 -5.94 -2.86
CA THR A 102 -8.53 -6.42 -2.16
C THR A 102 -9.24 -5.30 -1.40
N GLY A 103 -8.47 -4.30 -0.99
CA GLY A 103 -8.90 -3.16 -0.19
C GLY A 103 -7.69 -2.37 0.31
N VAL A 104 -7.96 -1.26 0.98
CA VAL A 104 -6.97 -0.53 1.77
C VAL A 104 -7.54 -0.35 3.17
N PHE A 105 -6.66 -0.18 4.15
CA PHE A 105 -7.01 -0.15 5.56
C PHE A 105 -6.52 1.14 6.20
N ASP A 106 -7.38 1.80 6.95
CA ASP A 106 -7.03 3.01 7.69
C ASP A 106 -6.13 2.70 8.88
N CYS A 107 -4.91 3.22 8.84
CA CYS A 107 -3.91 3.00 9.88
C CYS A 107 -4.29 3.64 11.21
N GLU A 108 -5.01 4.78 11.20
CA GLU A 108 -5.39 5.49 12.41
C GLU A 108 -6.33 4.65 13.29
N GLY A 109 -7.16 3.81 12.67
CA GLY A 109 -8.04 2.87 13.36
C GLY A 109 -7.38 1.56 13.78
N ILE A 110 -6.15 1.28 13.34
CA ILE A 110 -5.47 -0.02 13.51
C ILE A 110 -4.24 0.10 14.41
N TYR A 111 -3.41 1.10 14.18
CA TYR A 111 -2.15 1.27 14.87
C TYR A 111 -2.31 2.10 16.13
N ALA A 112 -1.57 1.71 17.17
CA ALA A 112 -1.49 2.42 18.43
C ALA A 112 -0.03 2.43 18.92
N GLY A 113 0.32 3.45 19.70
CA GLY A 113 1.64 3.56 20.32
C GLY A 113 2.40 4.82 19.91
N PRO A 114 3.65 4.97 20.38
CA PRO A 114 4.40 6.23 20.27
C PRO A 114 4.90 6.57 18.86
N TYR A 115 4.71 5.69 17.89
CA TYR A 115 5.21 5.83 16.51
C TYR A 115 4.10 5.89 15.46
N VAL A 116 2.84 6.06 15.87
CA VAL A 116 1.69 6.14 14.93
C VAL A 116 1.85 7.26 13.91
N ASP A 117 2.50 8.36 14.29
CA ASP A 117 2.77 9.49 13.39
C ASP A 117 3.75 9.15 12.25
N ASN A 118 4.51 8.05 12.37
CA ASN A 118 5.40 7.55 11.33
C ASN A 118 4.72 6.52 10.40
N ALA A 119 3.48 6.11 10.70
CA ALA A 119 2.76 5.14 9.91
C ALA A 119 2.28 5.76 8.58
N PRO A 120 2.03 4.92 7.55
CA PRO A 120 1.22 5.35 6.41
C PRO A 120 -0.17 5.79 6.85
N ASP A 121 -0.85 6.60 6.05
CA ASP A 121 -2.28 6.91 6.30
C ASP A 121 -3.16 5.70 5.99
N LEU A 122 -2.81 4.98 4.92
CA LEU A 122 -3.51 3.78 4.46
C LEU A 122 -2.53 2.64 4.21
N LEU A 123 -2.93 1.42 4.54
CA LEU A 123 -2.24 0.19 4.13
C LEU A 123 -2.95 -0.45 2.95
N VAL A 124 -2.19 -0.74 1.90
CA VAL A 124 -2.70 -1.42 0.71
C VAL A 124 -2.72 -2.93 0.92
N GLY A 125 -3.87 -3.56 0.72
CA GLY A 125 -4.02 -5.01 0.73
C GLY A 125 -3.90 -5.60 -0.67
N TYR A 126 -2.67 -5.91 -1.11
CA TYR A 126 -2.46 -6.61 -2.39
C TYR A 126 -3.08 -8.00 -2.38
N GLY A 127 -3.76 -8.34 -3.48
CA GLY A 127 -4.44 -9.61 -3.66
C GLY A 127 -3.51 -10.79 -3.85
N LYS A 128 -4.11 -11.98 -3.89
CA LYS A 128 -3.35 -13.24 -4.03
C LYS A 128 -2.58 -13.24 -5.35
N GLY A 129 -1.27 -13.47 -5.28
CA GLY A 129 -0.40 -13.46 -6.47
C GLY A 129 0.07 -12.07 -6.91
N PHE A 130 -0.29 -11.02 -6.16
CA PHE A 130 0.09 -9.63 -6.42
C PHE A 130 0.94 -9.03 -5.30
N ARG A 131 1.71 -8.00 -5.66
CA ARG A 131 2.56 -7.21 -4.76
C ARG A 131 2.74 -5.80 -5.33
N ALA A 132 3.24 -4.86 -4.53
CA ALA A 132 3.75 -3.60 -5.07
C ALA A 132 4.82 -3.82 -6.16
N SER A 133 4.81 -3.00 -7.21
CA SER A 133 5.85 -3.04 -8.24
C SER A 133 7.19 -2.59 -7.71
N TRP A 134 8.27 -3.09 -8.31
CA TRP A 134 9.63 -2.71 -7.95
C TRP A 134 9.85 -1.19 -8.05
N ASP A 135 9.31 -0.57 -9.10
CA ASP A 135 9.36 0.87 -9.33
C ASP A 135 8.53 1.66 -8.30
N SER A 136 7.32 1.21 -7.95
CA SER A 136 6.49 1.96 -6.98
C SER A 136 7.08 1.97 -5.58
N VAL A 137 7.82 0.93 -5.20
CA VAL A 137 8.51 0.83 -3.91
C VAL A 137 9.54 1.95 -3.74
N THR A 138 10.21 2.38 -4.82
CA THR A 138 11.16 3.50 -4.84
C THR A 138 10.50 4.84 -5.12
N GLY A 139 9.16 4.91 -5.15
CA GLY A 139 8.42 6.14 -5.42
C GLY A 139 8.27 6.48 -6.90
N ARG A 140 8.64 5.57 -7.80
CA ARG A 140 8.63 5.83 -9.24
C ARG A 140 7.23 5.68 -9.85
N VAL A 141 6.89 6.60 -10.75
CA VAL A 141 5.68 6.58 -11.58
C VAL A 141 6.06 6.07 -12.97
N THR A 142 5.40 5.00 -13.44
CA THR A 142 5.59 4.47 -14.79
C THR A 142 4.28 4.53 -15.58
N GLY A 143 4.33 4.26 -16.88
CA GLY A 143 3.12 4.19 -17.73
C GLY A 143 2.22 2.97 -17.45
N THR A 144 2.71 2.00 -16.69
CA THR A 144 2.07 0.69 -16.50
C THR A 144 1.64 0.49 -15.05
N ILE A 145 0.36 0.15 -14.84
CA ILE A 145 -0.19 -0.11 -13.51
C ILE A 145 0.05 -1.56 -13.09
N PHE A 146 -0.19 -2.52 -13.99
CA PHE A 146 -0.02 -3.95 -13.72
C PHE A 146 1.04 -4.53 -14.63
N GLU A 147 2.01 -5.23 -14.07
CA GLU A 147 3.14 -5.81 -14.82
C GLU A 147 3.49 -7.21 -14.31
N ASP A 148 4.18 -7.97 -15.16
CA ASP A 148 4.69 -9.29 -14.79
C ASP A 148 5.92 -9.16 -13.89
N ASN A 149 5.97 -9.99 -12.85
CA ASN A 149 7.18 -10.16 -12.06
C ASN A 149 8.15 -11.08 -12.80
N THR A 150 9.18 -10.49 -13.41
CA THR A 150 10.25 -11.19 -14.12
C THR A 150 11.50 -11.44 -13.25
N LYS A 151 11.45 -11.10 -11.95
CA LYS A 151 12.57 -11.26 -11.02
C LYS A 151 12.56 -12.65 -10.38
N ALA A 152 13.73 -13.09 -9.93
CA ALA A 152 13.86 -14.35 -9.17
C ALA A 152 13.13 -14.30 -7.82
N TRP A 153 12.99 -13.10 -7.24
CA TRP A 153 12.20 -12.89 -6.03
C TRP A 153 10.72 -12.93 -6.38
N SER A 154 10.03 -13.99 -5.98
CA SER A 154 8.65 -14.30 -6.39
C SER A 154 7.75 -14.71 -5.22
N GLY A 155 8.13 -14.39 -3.99
CA GLY A 155 7.24 -14.51 -2.83
C GLY A 155 7.41 -13.36 -1.86
N ASP A 156 6.33 -12.99 -1.17
CA ASP A 156 6.33 -11.91 -0.19
C ASP A 156 5.26 -12.17 0.90
N HIS A 157 5.32 -11.40 1.97
CA HIS A 157 4.33 -11.30 3.03
C HIS A 157 3.79 -9.85 3.17
N CYS A 158 4.38 -8.89 2.45
CA CYS A 158 3.89 -7.52 2.32
C CYS A 158 2.76 -7.44 1.29
N VAL A 159 1.60 -7.96 1.70
CA VAL A 159 0.38 -8.16 0.92
C VAL A 159 -0.83 -7.94 1.83
N ASP A 160 -2.07 -8.25 1.40
CA ASP A 160 -3.19 -8.29 2.34
C ASP A 160 -2.90 -9.26 3.51
N PRO A 161 -2.86 -8.79 4.77
CA PRO A 161 -2.50 -9.61 5.93
C PRO A 161 -3.43 -10.81 6.13
N ARG A 162 -4.66 -10.75 5.61
CA ARG A 162 -5.61 -11.87 5.66
C ARG A 162 -5.17 -13.06 4.81
N LEU A 163 -4.26 -12.87 3.85
CA LEU A 163 -3.75 -13.91 2.96
C LEU A 163 -2.49 -14.61 3.50
N VAL A 164 -1.80 -14.00 4.47
CA VAL A 164 -0.55 -14.50 5.05
C VAL A 164 -0.61 -14.48 6.59
N PRO A 165 -1.59 -15.18 7.20
CA PRO A 165 -1.74 -15.17 8.65
C PRO A 165 -0.54 -15.82 9.34
N GLY A 166 -0.17 -15.30 10.51
CA GLY A 166 0.72 -15.98 11.44
C GLY A 166 0.12 -17.29 11.98
N VAL A 167 0.96 -18.11 12.61
CA VAL A 167 0.56 -19.37 13.22
C VAL A 167 1.15 -19.50 14.62
N LEU A 168 0.39 -20.10 15.54
CA LEU A 168 0.84 -20.44 16.89
C LEU A 168 0.46 -21.89 17.21
N PHE A 169 1.47 -22.71 17.48
CA PHE A 169 1.32 -24.09 17.93
C PHE A 169 1.86 -24.24 19.36
N SER A 170 1.03 -24.73 20.27
CA SER A 170 1.39 -24.91 21.68
C SER A 170 0.88 -26.24 22.21
N ASN A 171 1.68 -26.89 23.05
CA ASN A 171 1.27 -28.04 23.86
C ASN A 171 0.55 -27.60 25.16
N LYS A 172 0.42 -26.29 25.40
CA LYS A 172 -0.40 -25.70 26.46
C LYS A 172 -1.68 -25.14 25.85
N ARG A 173 -2.78 -25.18 26.62
CA ARG A 173 -4.06 -24.60 26.21
C ARG A 173 -3.93 -23.08 26.03
N ILE A 174 -4.40 -22.57 24.89
CA ILE A 174 -4.54 -21.13 24.64
C ILE A 174 -5.84 -20.68 25.32
N ALA A 175 -5.76 -19.66 26.18
CA ALA A 175 -6.88 -19.22 27.02
C ALA A 175 -7.87 -18.32 26.27
N VAL A 176 -7.41 -17.64 25.21
CA VAL A 176 -8.19 -16.69 24.40
C VAL A 176 -8.53 -17.30 23.03
N GLU A 177 -9.68 -16.92 22.48
CA GLU A 177 -10.17 -17.45 21.18
C GLU A 177 -9.37 -16.92 19.98
N LYS A 178 -8.93 -15.65 20.06
CA LYS A 178 -8.18 -14.95 19.01
C LYS A 178 -6.91 -14.34 19.59
N PRO A 179 -5.87 -15.16 19.85
CA PRO A 179 -4.59 -14.64 20.34
C PRO A 179 -3.96 -13.70 19.31
N ALA A 180 -3.41 -12.59 19.77
CA ALA A 180 -2.66 -11.62 19.00
C ALA A 180 -1.20 -11.56 19.48
N ILE A 181 -0.28 -11.12 18.62
CA ILE A 181 1.15 -11.01 18.97
C ILE A 181 1.43 -9.99 20.10
N VAL A 182 0.45 -9.12 20.38
CA VAL A 182 0.52 -8.08 21.42
C VAL A 182 -0.06 -8.54 22.77
N ASP A 183 -0.63 -9.75 22.84
CA ASP A 183 -1.18 -10.34 24.08
C ASP A 183 -0.10 -10.87 25.04
#